data_AF-A0A017TDN6-F1
#
_entry.id   AF-A0A017TDN6-F1
#
_cell.length_a   1.000
_cell.length_b   1.000
_cell.length_c   1.000
_cell.angle_alpha   90.00
_cell.angle_beta   90.00
_cell.angle_gamma   90.00
#
_symmetry.space_group_name_H-M   'P 1'
#
loop_
_entity.id
_entity.type
_entity.pdbx_description
1 polymer ?
#
loop_
_entity_poly.entity_id
_entity_poly.type
_entity_poly.pdbx_seq_one_letter_code
_entity_poly.pdbx_strand_id
1 'polypeptide(L)' 'MAEGDEDRLKDLIAWANRGPSAARVERVDIRWRSFTGEYFDFRIVD' A
#
# COMPACT_ATOMS: atom_id res chain seq x y z
N MET A 1 3.87 1.08 5.40
CA MET A 1 4.60 0.07 4.59
C MET A 1 3.66 -1.11 4.38
N ALA A 2 3.82 -1.88 3.30
CA ALA A 2 3.01 -3.07 3.05
C ALA A 2 3.91 -4.17 2.47
N GLU A 3 3.70 -5.41 2.91
CA GLU A 3 4.38 -6.60 2.40
C GLU A 3 3.35 -7.73 2.17
N GLY A 4 3.61 -8.59 1.19
CA GLY A 4 2.69 -9.66 0.80
C GLY A 4 2.82 -10.03 -0.67
N ASP A 5 1.89 -10.85 -1.14
CA ASP A 5 1.83 -11.29 -2.54
C ASP A 5 1.77 -10.09 -3.49
N GLU A 6 2.57 -10.13 -4.55
CA GLU A 6 2.73 -9.02 -5.49
C GLU A 6 1.39 -8.56 -6.09
N ASP A 7 0.51 -9.50 -6.45
CA ASP A 7 -0.79 -9.18 -7.05
C ASP A 7 -1.72 -8.48 -6.04
N ARG A 8 -1.68 -8.86 -4.76
CA ARG A 8 -2.43 -8.17 -3.70
C ARG A 8 -1.87 -6.77 -3.45
N LEU A 9 -0.55 -6.59 -3.56
CA LEU A 9 0.08 -5.28 -3.45
C LEU A 9 -0.28 -4.38 -4.65
N LYS A 10 -0.39 -4.94 -5.86
CA LYS A 10 -0.88 -4.21 -7.04
C LYS A 10 -2.32 -3.74 -6.86
N ASP A 11 -3.20 -4.57 -6.30
CA ASP A 11 -4.58 -4.18 -5.96
C ASP A 11 -4.61 -3.03 -4.95
N LEU A 12 -3.78 -3.09 -3.90
CA LEU A 12 -3.64 -2.02 -2.90
C LEU A 12 -3.16 -0.72 -3.54
N ILE A 13 -2.16 -0.79 -4.43
CA ILE A 13 -1.65 0.36 -5.18
C ILE A 13 -2.74 0.95 -6.08
N ALA A 14 -3.50 0.12 -6.78
CA ALA A 14 -4.60 0.57 -7.63
C ALA A 14 -5.67 1.31 -6.80
N TRP A 15 -6.03 0.78 -5.62
CA TRP A 15 -6.91 1.47 -4.70
C TRP A 15 -6.31 2.80 -4.21
N ALA A 16 -5.03 2.81 -3.84
CA ALA A 16 -4.35 4.01 -3.34
C ALA A 16 -4.29 5.15 -4.36
N ASN A 17 -4.20 4.83 -5.67
CA ASN A 17 -4.27 5.83 -6.74
C ASN A 17 -5.64 6.50 -6.87
N ARG A 18 -6.71 5.84 -6.41
CA ARG A 18 -8.05 6.42 -6.33
C ARG A 18 -8.28 7.12 -5.00
N GLY A 19 -7.81 6.51 -3.91
CA GLY A 19 -8.08 6.93 -2.54
C GLY A 19 -9.51 6.63 -2.08
N PRO A 20 -9.80 6.85 -0.79
CA PRO A 20 -11.17 6.81 -0.27
C PRO A 20 -12.04 7.90 -0.89
N SER A 21 -13.36 7.78 -0.79
CA SER A 21 -14.32 8.68 -1.44
C SER A 21 -14.14 10.17 -1.11
N ALA A 22 -13.60 10.50 0.06
CA ALA A 22 -13.36 11.86 0.51
C ALA A 22 -11.98 12.42 0.11
N ALA A 23 -11.10 11.61 -0.48
CA ALA A 23 -9.74 12.02 -0.83
C ALA A 23 -9.63 12.40 -2.31
N ARG A 24 -8.72 13.35 -2.59
CA ARG A 24 -8.20 13.61 -3.94
C ARG A 24 -6.73 13.24 -3.96
N VAL A 25 -6.39 12.17 -4.68
CA VAL A 25 -5.01 11.69 -4.80
C VAL A 25 -4.35 12.37 -6.00
N GLU A 26 -3.29 13.12 -5.75
CA GLU A 26 -2.54 13.81 -6.82
C GLU A 26 -1.42 12.94 -7.40
N ARG A 27 -0.78 12.12 -6.55
CA ARG A 27 0.30 11.21 -6.93
C ARG A 27 0.47 10.10 -5.90
N VAL A 28 0.84 8.90 -6.36
CA VAL A 28 1.31 7.80 -5.53
C VAL A 28 2.71 7.41 -5.99
N ASP A 29 3.71 7.64 -5.14
CA ASP A 29 5.09 7.24 -5.41
C ASP A 29 5.39 5.87 -4.78
N ILE A 30 5.79 4.90 -5.60
CA ILE A 30 5.94 3.50 -5.19
C ILE A 30 7.43 3.12 -5.16
N ARG A 31 7.84 2.36 -4.14
CA ARG A 31 9.18 1.78 -4.03
C ARG A 31 9.10 0.31 -3.61
N TRP A 32 9.48 -0.59 -4.50
CA TRP A 32 9.55 -2.03 -4.23
C TRP A 32 10.80 -2.39 -3.42
N ARG A 33 10.67 -3.38 -2.53
CA ARG A 33 11.74 -3.93 -1.70
C ARG A 33 11.53 -5.43 -1.53
N SER A 34 12.57 -6.15 -1.14
CA SER A 34 12.47 -7.55 -0.76
C SER A 34 11.57 -7.73 0.46
N PHE A 35 10.83 -8.84 0.50
CA PHE A 35 10.01 -9.24 1.64
C PHE A 35 10.87 -9.39 2.90
N THR A 36 10.38 -8.88 4.03
CA THR A 36 11.11 -8.89 5.31
C THR A 36 10.46 -9.80 6.35
N GLY A 37 9.13 -9.93 6.34
CA GLY A 37 8.38 -10.68 7.35
C GLY A 37 8.35 -10.00 8.71
N GLU A 38 8.62 -8.69 8.76
CA GLU A 38 8.61 -7.88 9.99
C GLU A 38 7.18 -7.53 10.43
N TYR A 39 6.22 -7.54 9.50
CA TYR A 39 4.84 -7.10 9.74
C TYR A 39 3.87 -8.27 9.72
N PHE A 40 3.37 -8.64 10.90
CA PHE A 40 2.37 -9.70 11.06
C PHE A 40 0.92 -9.20 10.97
N ASP A 41 0.74 -7.88 10.97
CA ASP A 41 -0.56 -7.22 10.83
C ASP A 41 -0.44 -5.88 10.09
N PHE A 42 -1.58 -5.23 9.86
CA PHE A 42 -1.63 -3.88 9.30
C PHE A 42 -2.14 -2.91 10.37
N ARG A 43 -1.43 -1.81 10.58
CA ARG A 43 -1.76 -0.81 11.60
C ARG A 43 -1.79 0.59 11.01
N ILE A 44 -2.74 1.38 11.49
CA ILE A 44 -2.70 2.83 11.33
C ILE A 44 -1.89 3.35 12.51
N VAL A 45 -0.84 4.10 12.20
CA VAL A 45 0.11 4.69 13.16
C VAL A 45 0.22 6.19 12.89
N ASP A 46 0.66 6.95 13.90
CA ASP A 46 0.88 8.40 13.81
C ASP A 46 2.09 8.78 12.94
#